data_AF-A0A7S1LZN4-F1
#
_entry.id   AF-A0A7S1LZN4-F1
#
_cell.length_a   1.000
_cell.length_b   1.000
_cell.length_c   1.000
_cell.angle_alpha   90.00
_cell.angle_beta   90.00
_cell.angle_gamma   90.00
#
_symmetry.space_group_name_H-M   'P 1'
#
loop_
_entity.id
_entity.type
_entity.pdbx_description
1 polymer ?
#
loop_
_entity_poly.entity_id
_entity_poly.type
_entity_poly.pdbx_seq_one_letter_code
_entity_poly.pdbx_strand_id
1 'polypeptide(L)'
;LKPFWFKPLRSGPSRSPSRAAPPPRPAATKASPSAMAVMRCRHLLIKFEGSRNPVSRRTGQSTATVSAKAAQDELQQYVDKINAEGCTEEAFAKYATERS
;
A
#
# COMPACT_ATOMS: atom_id res chain seq x y z
N LEU A 1 43.38 7.94 -56.10
CA LEU A 1 42.90 9.30 -56.44
C LEU A 1 41.86 9.72 -55.41
N LYS A 2 42.04 10.86 -54.73
CA LYS A 2 40.96 11.50 -53.95
C LYS A 2 39.95 12.11 -54.94
N PRO A 3 38.67 12.24 -54.57
CA PRO A 3 38.15 13.61 -54.56
C PRO A 3 37.10 13.92 -53.47
N PHE A 4 37.07 15.22 -53.15
CA PHE A 4 35.89 16.06 -52.84
C PHE A 4 34.96 15.60 -51.72
N TRP A 5 35.13 16.10 -50.49
CA TRP A 5 34.55 17.37 -50.01
C TRP A 5 33.13 17.68 -50.52
N PHE A 6 32.14 17.39 -49.67
CA PHE A 6 30.91 18.17 -49.59
C PHE A 6 30.37 18.12 -48.15
N LYS A 7 30.35 19.27 -47.47
CA LYS A 7 29.64 19.45 -46.18
C LYS A 7 28.26 20.03 -46.47
N PRO A 8 27.16 19.48 -45.93
CA PRO A 8 25.90 20.21 -45.89
C PRO A 8 25.80 21.09 -44.63
N LEU A 9 25.27 22.29 -44.90
CA LEU A 9 24.91 23.40 -44.01
C LEU A 9 24.34 22.98 -42.65
N ARG A 10 24.87 23.55 -41.56
CA ARG A 10 24.21 23.56 -40.24
C ARG A 10 22.90 24.34 -40.36
N SER A 11 21.78 23.69 -40.09
CA SER A 11 20.50 24.35 -39.83
C SER A 11 20.56 25.10 -38.49
N GLY A 12 20.27 26.40 -38.51
CA GLY A 12 20.17 27.22 -37.31
C GLY A 12 18.89 26.90 -36.52
N PRO A 13 18.86 27.14 -35.19
CA PRO A 13 17.67 26.90 -34.39
C PRO A 13 16.60 27.97 -34.64
N SER A 14 15.39 27.52 -34.98
CA SER A 14 14.19 28.37 -35.02
C SER A 14 13.77 28.75 -33.59
N ARG A 15 13.70 30.05 -33.31
CA ARG A 15 13.09 30.55 -32.07
C ARG A 15 11.58 30.58 -32.24
N SER A 16 10.88 29.71 -31.53
CA SER A 16 9.43 29.79 -31.34
C SER A 16 9.07 30.95 -30.39
N PRO A 17 7.95 31.65 -30.59
CA PRO A 17 7.52 32.71 -29.68
C PRO A 17 6.96 32.12 -28.37
N SER A 18 7.45 32.67 -27.26
CA SER A 18 7.04 32.34 -25.88
C SER A 18 5.55 32.64 -25.66
N ARG A 19 4.76 31.61 -25.37
CA ARG A 19 3.34 31.73 -24.99
C ARG A 19 3.25 32.30 -23.57
N ALA A 20 2.58 33.45 -23.41
CA ALA A 20 2.38 34.09 -22.12
C ALA A 20 1.65 33.15 -21.13
N ALA A 21 2.06 33.19 -19.86
CA ALA A 21 1.51 32.35 -18.79
C ALA A 21 0.08 32.79 -18.39
N PRO A 22 -0.82 31.85 -18.05
CA PRO A 22 -2.16 32.18 -17.56
C PRO A 22 -2.11 32.84 -16.16
N PRO A 23 -3.15 33.62 -15.79
CA PRO A 23 -3.21 34.27 -14.48
C PRO A 23 -3.27 33.26 -13.32
N PRO A 24 -2.81 33.64 -12.11
CA PRO A 24 -2.86 32.77 -10.95
C PRO A 24 -4.31 32.49 -10.54
N ARG A 25 -4.64 31.22 -10.29
CA ARG A 25 -5.96 30.83 -9.74
C ARG A 25 -6.14 31.40 -8.34
N PRO A 26 -7.36 31.79 -7.95
CA PRO A 26 -7.65 32.18 -6.57
C PRO A 26 -7.35 31.00 -5.63
N ALA A 27 -6.67 31.30 -4.51
CA ALA A 27 -6.26 30.33 -3.52
C ALA A 27 -7.49 29.61 -2.94
N ALA A 28 -7.56 28.29 -3.13
CA ALA A 28 -8.56 27.46 -2.48
C ALA A 28 -8.41 27.60 -0.96
N THR A 29 -9.46 28.05 -0.30
CA THR A 29 -9.56 28.01 1.16
C THR A 29 -9.46 26.56 1.60
N LYS A 30 -8.37 26.20 2.29
CA LYS A 30 -8.18 24.86 2.85
C LYS A 30 -9.25 24.64 3.91
N ALA A 31 -10.26 23.82 3.60
CA ALA A 31 -11.18 23.32 4.60
C ALA A 31 -10.35 22.68 5.73
N SER A 32 -10.56 23.13 6.97
CA SER A 32 -9.93 22.53 8.14
C SER A 32 -10.37 21.07 8.22
N PRO A 33 -9.44 20.09 8.27
CA PRO A 33 -9.84 18.70 8.40
C PRO A 33 -10.55 18.55 9.74
N SER A 34 -11.79 18.07 9.71
CA SER A 34 -12.48 17.58 10.90
C SER A 34 -11.51 16.62 11.61
N ALA A 35 -11.07 16.96 12.81
CA ALA A 35 -10.10 16.18 13.56
C ALA A 35 -10.77 14.87 13.99
N MET A 36 -10.69 13.86 13.15
CA MET A 36 -11.07 12.49 13.49
C MET A 36 -10.25 12.07 14.70
N ALA A 37 -10.92 11.65 15.78
CA ALA A 37 -10.25 11.15 16.97
C ALA A 37 -9.35 9.96 16.61
N VAL A 38 -8.07 10.03 16.98
CA VAL A 38 -7.10 8.97 16.70
C VAL A 38 -7.35 7.80 17.65
N MET A 39 -7.71 6.64 17.10
CA MET A 39 -7.94 5.41 17.86
C MET A 39 -6.71 4.48 17.77
N ARG A 40 -6.37 3.82 18.88
CA ARG A 40 -5.35 2.75 18.89
C ARG A 40 -6.05 1.40 18.82
N CYS A 41 -5.70 0.59 17.83
CA CYS A 41 -6.27 -0.74 17.63
C CYS A 41 -5.16 -1.78 17.49
N ARG A 42 -5.39 -2.98 18.02
CA ARG A 42 -4.62 -4.18 17.67
C ARG A 42 -5.42 -4.98 16.64
N HIS A 43 -4.73 -5.72 15.78
CA HIS A 43 -5.36 -6.54 14.75
C HIS A 43 -4.64 -7.89 14.65
N LEU A 44 -5.41 -8.91 14.31
CA LEU A 44 -4.93 -10.26 14.02
C LEU A 44 -5.36 -10.56 12.59
N LEU A 45 -4.38 -10.92 11.75
CA LEU A 45 -4.59 -11.15 10.32
C LEU A 45 -4.26 -12.59 9.97
N ILE A 46 -5.26 -13.34 9.47
CA ILE A 46 -5.07 -14.68 8.91
C ILE A 46 -5.19 -14.58 7.40
N LYS A 47 -4.18 -15.10 6.69
CA LYS A 47 -4.14 -15.13 5.22
C LYS A 47 -4.61 -16.48 4.71
N PHE A 48 -5.14 -16.49 3.49
CA PHE A 48 -5.61 -17.68 2.79
C PHE A 48 -5.09 -17.65 1.34
N GLU A 49 -5.33 -18.72 0.58
CA GLU A 49 -4.82 -18.94 -0.77
C GLU A 49 -5.15 -17.80 -1.74
N GLY A 50 -6.35 -17.23 -1.66
CA GLY A 50 -6.80 -16.11 -2.49
C GLY A 50 -6.34 -14.73 -2.02
N SER A 51 -5.52 -14.66 -0.97
CA SER A 51 -4.94 -13.39 -0.52
C SER A 51 -3.89 -12.89 -1.51
N ARG A 52 -3.88 -11.58 -1.81
CA ARG A 52 -2.92 -10.96 -2.76
C ARG A 52 -1.44 -11.26 -2.45
N ASN A 53 -1.13 -11.58 -1.20
CA ASN A 53 0.20 -11.99 -0.76
C ASN A 53 0.06 -13.24 0.14
N PRO A 54 -0.02 -14.46 -0.41
CA PRO A 54 -0.30 -15.70 0.32
C PRO A 54 0.94 -16.25 1.05
N VAL A 55 1.84 -15.36 1.48
CA VAL A 55 3.04 -15.68 2.25
C VAL A 55 3.07 -14.77 3.46
N SER A 56 3.22 -15.35 4.65
CA SER A 56 3.49 -14.55 5.85
C SER A 56 4.91 -14.00 5.78
N ARG A 57 5.08 -12.70 6.06
CA ARG A 57 6.41 -12.07 6.09
C ARG A 57 7.23 -12.48 7.32
N ARG A 58 6.58 -12.92 8.41
CA ARG A 58 7.26 -13.27 9.66
C ARG A 58 7.68 -14.73 9.72
N THR A 59 6.79 -15.64 9.33
CA THR A 59 7.06 -17.09 9.43
C THR A 59 7.55 -17.69 8.11
N GLY A 60 7.46 -16.95 6.99
CA GLY A 60 7.78 -17.45 5.65
C GLY A 60 6.84 -18.56 5.16
N GLN A 61 5.83 -18.94 5.95
CA GLN A 61 4.90 -20.00 5.63
C GLN A 61 3.91 -19.53 4.56
N SER A 62 3.73 -20.37 3.54
CA SER A 62 2.75 -20.15 2.50
C SER A 62 1.37 -20.55 2.99
N THR A 63 0.39 -19.67 2.80
CA THR A 63 -1.03 -19.96 3.06
C THR A 63 -1.75 -20.40 1.79
N ALA A 64 -1.02 -20.82 0.76
CA ALA A 64 -1.55 -21.24 -0.53
C ALA A 64 -2.46 -22.50 -0.47
N THR A 65 -2.43 -23.25 0.62
CA THR A 65 -3.30 -24.42 0.82
C THR A 65 -4.48 -24.14 1.76
N VAL A 66 -4.55 -22.93 2.33
CA VAL A 66 -5.59 -22.55 3.28
C VAL A 66 -6.76 -21.95 2.51
N SER A 67 -7.91 -22.61 2.57
CA SER A 67 -9.14 -22.08 1.99
C SER A 67 -9.66 -20.89 2.80
N ALA A 68 -10.48 -20.03 2.18
CA ALA A 68 -11.09 -18.90 2.88
C ALA A 68 -11.95 -19.35 4.07
N LYS A 69 -12.66 -20.48 3.94
CA LYS A 69 -13.47 -21.06 5.01
C LYS A 69 -12.58 -21.53 6.18
N ALA A 70 -11.50 -22.25 5.88
CA ALA A 70 -10.56 -22.69 6.92
C ALA A 70 -9.95 -21.50 7.67
N ALA A 71 -9.62 -20.40 6.97
CA ALA A 71 -9.13 -19.18 7.61
C ALA A 71 -10.18 -18.49 8.48
N GLN A 72 -11.47 -18.53 8.10
CA GLN A 72 -12.56 -18.02 8.93
C GLN A 72 -12.79 -18.90 10.17
N ASP A 73 -12.79 -20.22 9.99
CA ASP A 73 -12.95 -21.16 11.10
C ASP A 73 -11.80 -20.98 12.11
N GLU A 74 -10.57 -20.80 11.63
CA GLU A 74 -9.40 -20.51 12.46
C GLU A 74 -9.52 -19.15 13.17
N LEU A 75 -9.99 -18.12 12.47
CA LEU A 75 -10.24 -16.81 13.08
C LEU A 75 -11.27 -16.92 14.22
N GLN A 76 -12.36 -17.66 13.98
CA GLN A 76 -13.40 -17.87 14.98
C GLN A 76 -12.86 -18.61 16.21
N GLN A 77 -12.02 -19.63 16.02
CA GLN A 77 -11.35 -20.31 17.14
C GLN A 77 -10.51 -19.36 17.99
N TYR A 78 -9.80 -18.41 17.38
CA TYR A 78 -9.06 -17.39 18.14
C TYR A 78 -9.98 -16.41 18.85
N VAL A 79 -11.09 -16.00 18.22
CA VAL A 79 -12.12 -15.17 18.87
C VAL A 79 -12.67 -15.88 20.10
N ASP A 80 -13.01 -17.16 19.99
CA ASP A 80 -13.56 -17.95 21.09
C ASP A 80 -12.55 -18.11 22.24
N LYS A 81 -11.28 -18.37 21.93
CA LYS A 81 -10.18 -18.42 22.93
C LYS A 81 -10.00 -17.09 23.65
N ILE A 82 -9.97 -15.98 22.90
CA ILE A 82 -9.80 -14.63 23.48
C ILE A 82 -11.00 -14.27 24.35
N ASN A 83 -12.22 -14.62 23.93
CA ASN A 83 -13.43 -14.40 24.71
C ASN A 83 -13.45 -15.26 25.98
N ALA A 84 -13.02 -16.52 25.90
CA ALA A 84 -12.92 -17.42 27.05
C ALA A 84 -11.91 -16.92 28.11
N GLU A 85 -10.84 -16.24 27.68
CA GLU A 85 -9.86 -15.59 28.56
C GLU A 85 -10.30 -14.21 29.07
N GLY A 86 -11.56 -13.83 28.84
CA GLY A 86 -12.14 -12.58 29.35
C GLY A 86 -11.98 -11.37 28.44
N CYS A 87 -11.62 -11.57 27.17
CA CYS A 87 -11.50 -10.52 26.16
C CYS A 87 -10.56 -9.37 26.59
N THR A 88 -9.45 -9.73 27.24
CA THR A 88 -8.44 -8.77 27.70
C THR A 88 -7.42 -8.45 26.60
N GLU A 89 -6.77 -7.28 26.70
CA GLU A 89 -5.73 -6.89 25.74
C GLU A 89 -4.53 -7.85 25.77
N GLU A 90 -4.20 -8.38 26.94
CA GLU A 90 -3.09 -9.33 27.14
C GLU A 90 -3.35 -10.66 26.42
N ALA A 91 -4.57 -11.21 26.53
CA ALA A 91 -4.98 -12.40 25.80
C ALA A 91 -4.85 -12.19 24.28
N PHE A 92 -5.37 -11.07 23.78
CA PHE A 92 -5.23 -10.73 22.36
C PHE A 92 -3.77 -10.61 21.93
N ALA A 93 -2.93 -9.93 22.73
CA ALA A 93 -1.52 -9.70 22.43
C ALA A 93 -0.73 -11.02 22.29
N LYS A 94 -1.03 -12.00 23.15
CA LYS A 94 -0.41 -13.32 23.11
C LYS A 94 -0.73 -14.04 21.80
N TYR A 95 -2.00 -14.22 21.48
CA TYR A 95 -2.43 -14.94 20.27
C TYR A 95 -2.04 -14.22 18.97
N ALA A 96 -2.06 -12.88 18.98
CA ALA A 96 -1.57 -12.10 17.84
C ALA A 96 -0.08 -12.33 17.59
N THR A 97 0.74 -12.44 18.64
CA THR A 97 2.19 -12.67 18.49
C THR A 97 2.50 -14.08 17.99
N GLU A 98 1.72 -15.07 18.41
CA GLU A 98 1.89 -16.47 17.98
C GLU A 98 1.54 -16.68 16.49
N ARG A 99 0.50 -15.98 15.98
CA ARG A 99 -0.04 -16.23 14.64
C ARG A 99 0.42 -15.24 13.56
N SER A 100 0.65 -13.97 13.92
CA SER A 100 0.98 -12.90 12.96
C SER A 100 2.47 -12.80 12.67
#